data_AF-A0A919GB06-F1
#
_entry.id   AF-A0A919GB06-F1
#
_cell.length_a   1.000
_cell.length_b   1.000
_cell.length_c   1.000
_cell.angle_alpha   90.00
_cell.angle_beta   90.00
_cell.angle_gamma   90.00
#
_symmetry.space_group_name_H-M   'P 1'
#
loop_
_entity.id
_entity.type
_entity.pdbx_description
1 polymer ?
#
loop_
_entity_poly.entity_id
_entity_poly.type
_entity_poly.pdbx_seq_one_letter_code
_entity_poly.pdbx_strand_id
1 'polypeptide(L)'
;MSMSRVLPPPRHSTAESGSAGGRRLRRTTALAALFASVAAVALPGTTAQAADTTVGVDFATAGGAPTYRASGTIYGMSENGALPQEHFYKDIKWQFMRAGGAQLDNPGGWVAGKYDRRWNSTLAQYKRTKALGATFVILPHDLWGADGTTNPTFPGDNGDWSRFDAFYDRLLADAQAAGMTDIQWDIWNEPDWHPFWDRPQAQYLEMWKRAYQRIRAVFPNAVIVGASTAGKPASGGSSWWNTYLDYVKANNVEPDIYSWHNLPGDPVEDSNAVRSKLAARSMTTSRPFQVNEYESATEQNPGRGGWYISRLERAGADGLRANWASANNLHDFQAKLLTKNSAGQYLPLGEWFLYRYYGSQTGNIVKVTAGTNTDGLATKDNSARNAKILLGSNGNTGNVTVNLDRLDTTSVVENGRVRAIVQRVPNNGGGAVTGPVTVSDQTLTVSGNSASVSVPWTNAADGYTVTLLPPSNTTVSTVAVAQHSGQCLDDTNRSTVNGTQYQQYYCEGGYQQMLDFKPVAGRANTYTVVNQHSGKCLDVASASTADGAAVIQYTCNGATNQMFTLKPVTALGNSQDYQLAAVHSGKCVDVSQISTAAGAKIHQWTCDPASALNTKRNQIWRLQGMN
;
A
#
# COMPACT_ATOMS: atom_id res chain seq x y z
N MET A 1 24.09 -0.66 -29.69
CA MET A 1 23.88 0.24 -30.84
C MET A 1 22.44 0.72 -30.80
N SER A 2 22.27 2.03 -30.93
CA SER A 2 21.09 2.83 -30.62
C SER A 2 19.99 2.72 -31.68
N MET A 3 18.72 2.89 -31.28
CA MET A 3 17.82 3.88 -31.90
C MET A 3 16.49 4.00 -31.12
N SER A 4 16.40 5.04 -30.28
CA SER A 4 15.14 5.69 -29.90
C SER A 4 14.85 6.81 -30.90
N ARG A 5 13.61 6.89 -31.42
CA ARG A 5 13.14 8.05 -32.19
C ARG A 5 12.34 8.99 -31.29
N VAL A 6 12.86 10.20 -31.12
CA VAL A 6 12.18 11.38 -30.57
C VAL A 6 11.93 12.33 -31.75
N LEU A 7 10.70 12.81 -31.91
CA LEU A 7 10.33 13.87 -32.86
C LEU A 7 10.51 15.26 -32.21
N PRO A 8 11.00 16.30 -32.93
CA PRO A 8 11.31 17.60 -32.37
C PRO A 8 10.17 18.64 -32.52
N PRO A 9 10.20 19.76 -31.76
CA PRO A 9 9.23 20.86 -31.87
C PRO A 9 9.65 21.92 -32.90
N PRO A 10 8.74 22.83 -33.34
CA PRO A 10 9.01 23.76 -34.44
C PRO A 10 9.64 25.08 -33.94
N ARG A 11 10.52 25.66 -34.77
CA ARG A 11 10.91 27.08 -34.70
C ARG A 11 10.72 27.75 -36.06
N HIS A 12 10.20 28.98 -36.00
CA HIS A 12 10.12 29.95 -37.10
C HIS A 12 11.51 30.45 -37.53
N SER A 13 11.72 30.68 -38.84
CA SER A 13 12.22 31.95 -39.42
C SER A 13 12.39 31.90 -40.96
N THR A 14 11.69 32.81 -41.64
CA THR A 14 12.06 33.67 -42.80
C THR A 14 12.74 33.17 -44.11
N ALA A 15 12.10 33.55 -45.23
CA ALA A 15 12.63 34.09 -46.51
C ALA A 15 13.50 33.16 -47.41
N GLU A 16 13.51 33.19 -48.75
CA GLU A 16 12.94 34.04 -49.82
C GLU A 16 13.15 33.31 -51.18
N SER A 17 12.29 33.61 -52.18
CA SER A 17 12.49 33.61 -53.65
C SER A 17 13.05 32.41 -54.46
N GLY A 18 12.40 32.06 -55.58
CA GLY A 18 12.97 31.13 -56.57
C GLY A 18 12.01 30.63 -57.68
N SER A 19 11.74 31.50 -58.64
CA SER A 19 10.92 31.40 -59.87
C SER A 19 11.12 30.18 -60.83
N ALA A 20 9.97 29.72 -61.38
CA ALA A 20 9.65 29.31 -62.77
C ALA A 20 9.92 27.89 -63.32
N GLY A 21 8.88 27.33 -63.97
CA GLY A 21 9.04 26.34 -65.05
C GLY A 21 7.87 25.38 -65.38
N GLY A 22 6.81 25.86 -66.05
CA GLY A 22 6.20 25.17 -67.21
C GLY A 22 5.32 23.91 -67.08
N ARG A 23 3.99 24.13 -67.08
CA ARG A 23 2.88 23.43 -67.81
C ARG A 23 2.87 21.89 -67.95
N ARG A 24 1.78 21.27 -67.48
CA ARG A 24 0.71 20.69 -68.35
C ARG A 24 -0.56 20.33 -67.55
N LEU A 25 -1.71 20.69 -68.14
CA LEU A 25 -3.07 20.54 -67.62
C LEU A 25 -3.51 19.07 -67.50
N ARG A 26 -4.22 18.75 -66.41
CA ARG A 26 -5.45 17.93 -66.46
C ARG A 26 -6.48 18.52 -65.49
N ARG A 27 -7.63 18.88 -66.06
CA ARG A 27 -8.82 19.37 -65.34
C ARG A 27 -9.51 18.18 -64.67
N THR A 28 -9.74 18.26 -63.36
CA THR A 28 -10.82 17.56 -62.67
C THR A 28 -11.53 18.56 -61.77
N THR A 29 -12.82 18.72 -62.02
CA THR A 29 -13.78 19.59 -61.36
C THR A 29 -13.88 19.30 -59.86
N ALA A 30 -13.63 20.31 -59.02
CA ALA A 30 -13.91 20.27 -57.58
C ALA A 30 -15.24 20.97 -57.31
N LEU A 31 -16.20 20.25 -56.71
CA LEU A 31 -17.36 20.84 -56.05
C LEU A 31 -16.90 21.53 -54.77
N ALA A 32 -17.15 22.85 -54.67
CA ALA A 32 -17.00 23.59 -53.43
C ALA A 32 -18.28 23.44 -52.59
N ALA A 33 -18.19 22.69 -51.49
CA ALA A 33 -19.20 22.71 -50.43
C ALA A 33 -18.76 23.69 -49.34
N LEU A 34 -19.51 24.78 -49.19
CA LEU A 34 -19.40 25.72 -48.08
C LEU A 34 -19.84 24.99 -46.79
N PHE A 35 -18.90 24.73 -45.86
CA PHE A 35 -19.26 24.37 -44.49
C PHE A 35 -19.25 25.62 -43.62
N ALA A 36 -20.44 26.02 -43.16
CA ALA A 36 -20.59 27.00 -42.09
C ALA A 36 -20.11 26.36 -40.77
N SER A 37 -19.02 26.87 -40.23
CA SER A 37 -18.50 26.48 -38.92
C SER A 37 -19.33 27.13 -37.81
N VAL A 38 -20.24 26.36 -37.21
CA VAL A 38 -20.82 26.69 -35.91
C VAL A 38 -19.75 26.40 -34.84
N ALA A 39 -19.24 27.45 -34.20
CA ALA A 39 -18.37 27.30 -33.04
C ALA A 39 -19.19 26.75 -31.87
N ALA A 40 -19.15 25.44 -31.66
CA ALA A 40 -19.65 24.82 -30.45
C ALA A 40 -18.73 25.24 -29.30
N VAL A 41 -19.27 26.01 -28.35
CA VAL A 41 -18.64 26.22 -27.05
C VAL A 41 -18.57 24.85 -26.37
N ALA A 42 -17.37 24.27 -26.32
CA ALA A 42 -17.12 23.07 -25.54
C ALA A 42 -17.24 23.43 -24.06
N LEU A 43 -18.40 23.13 -23.46
CA LEU A 43 -18.50 23.00 -22.02
C LEU A 43 -17.53 21.89 -21.60
N PRO A 44 -16.73 22.07 -20.53
CA PRO A 44 -15.88 20.99 -20.03
C PRO A 44 -16.77 19.80 -19.71
N GLY A 45 -16.60 18.70 -20.46
CA GLY A 45 -17.36 17.49 -20.28
C GLY A 45 -17.12 16.96 -18.88
N THR A 46 -18.18 16.83 -18.09
CA THR A 46 -18.15 16.02 -16.88
C THR A 46 -17.82 14.60 -17.30
N THR A 47 -16.76 14.03 -16.74
CA THR A 47 -16.48 12.60 -16.90
C THR A 47 -17.73 11.83 -16.48
N ALA A 48 -18.25 10.96 -17.34
CA ALA A 48 -19.43 10.16 -17.02
C ALA A 48 -19.18 9.34 -15.74
N GLN A 49 -19.97 9.60 -14.70
CA GLN A 49 -19.98 8.83 -13.45
C GLN A 49 -20.60 7.46 -13.74
N ALA A 50 -20.00 6.37 -13.24
CA ALA A 50 -20.63 5.05 -13.35
C ALA A 50 -21.88 4.96 -12.44
N ALA A 51 -22.76 4.00 -12.72
CA ALA A 51 -23.98 3.82 -11.94
C ALA A 51 -23.63 3.45 -10.48
N ASP A 52 -24.44 3.98 -9.55
CA ASP A 52 -24.31 3.65 -8.14
C ASP A 52 -24.35 2.13 -7.93
N THR A 53 -23.53 1.64 -6.99
CA THR A 53 -23.43 0.21 -6.70
C THR A 53 -23.60 -0.07 -5.22
N THR A 54 -23.75 -1.34 -4.87
CA THR A 54 -23.99 -1.79 -3.50
C THR A 54 -22.97 -2.84 -3.09
N VAL A 55 -22.38 -2.66 -1.92
CA VAL A 55 -21.57 -3.67 -1.23
C VAL A 55 -22.34 -4.12 0.00
N GLY A 56 -22.53 -5.44 0.17
CA GLY A 56 -23.20 -6.00 1.34
C GLY A 56 -22.19 -6.50 2.37
N VAL A 57 -22.41 -6.21 3.64
CA VAL A 57 -21.63 -6.71 4.77
C VAL A 57 -22.56 -7.42 5.75
N ASP A 58 -22.42 -8.74 5.87
CA ASP A 58 -23.19 -9.55 6.81
C ASP A 58 -22.32 -9.90 8.02
N PHE A 59 -22.60 -9.26 9.15
CA PHE A 59 -21.86 -9.47 10.38
C PHE A 59 -22.15 -10.80 11.08
N ALA A 60 -23.21 -11.53 10.74
CA ALA A 60 -23.51 -12.82 11.38
C ALA A 60 -22.56 -13.94 10.91
N THR A 61 -22.17 -13.89 9.63
CA THR A 61 -21.23 -14.87 9.06
C THR A 61 -19.80 -14.51 9.47
N ALA A 62 -19.31 -15.07 10.57
CA ALA A 62 -17.95 -14.83 11.07
C ALA A 62 -16.98 -15.94 10.63
N GLY A 63 -15.91 -15.54 9.92
CA GLY A 63 -14.74 -16.36 9.64
C GLY A 63 -13.68 -16.25 10.75
N GLY A 64 -12.46 -16.66 10.43
CA GLY A 64 -11.30 -16.54 11.34
C GLY A 64 -10.82 -15.11 11.54
N ALA A 65 -9.75 -14.97 12.32
CA ALA A 65 -9.03 -13.70 12.45
C ALA A 65 -8.40 -13.28 11.11
N PRO A 66 -8.22 -11.96 10.87
CA PRO A 66 -7.51 -11.48 9.70
C PRO A 66 -6.12 -12.09 9.58
N THR A 67 -5.80 -12.58 8.39
CA THR A 67 -4.51 -13.25 8.11
C THR A 67 -3.47 -12.34 7.48
N TYR A 68 -3.86 -11.14 7.04
CA TYR A 68 -2.97 -10.14 6.45
C TYR A 68 -2.26 -10.64 5.17
N ARG A 69 -2.93 -11.53 4.43
CA ARG A 69 -2.38 -12.28 3.29
C ARG A 69 -1.82 -11.40 2.19
N ALA A 70 -2.42 -10.23 1.96
CA ALA A 70 -1.99 -9.31 0.92
C ALA A 70 -0.75 -8.49 1.32
N SER A 71 -0.33 -8.50 2.58
CA SER A 71 0.76 -7.65 3.08
C SER A 71 2.15 -8.23 2.78
N GLY A 72 2.44 -8.60 1.53
CA GLY A 72 3.76 -8.98 1.05
C GLY A 72 4.26 -8.05 -0.05
N THR A 73 5.57 -8.01 -0.30
CA THR A 73 6.17 -7.24 -1.41
C THR A 73 7.27 -8.04 -2.10
N ILE A 74 7.38 -7.89 -3.43
CA ILE A 74 8.63 -8.18 -4.14
C ILE A 74 9.53 -6.94 -4.06
N TYR A 75 10.76 -7.13 -3.61
CA TYR A 75 11.70 -6.03 -3.33
C TYR A 75 11.08 -4.94 -2.42
N GLY A 76 11.56 -3.70 -2.51
CA GLY A 76 11.07 -2.58 -1.72
C GLY A 76 11.88 -2.26 -0.47
N MET A 77 12.93 -3.03 -0.20
CA MET A 77 13.88 -2.82 0.89
C MET A 77 15.22 -2.36 0.33
N SER A 78 15.90 -1.48 1.07
CA SER A 78 17.27 -1.07 0.73
C SER A 78 18.18 -2.27 0.60
N GLU A 79 19.15 -2.17 -0.28
CA GLU A 79 20.09 -3.24 -0.59
C GLU A 79 20.76 -3.83 0.66
N ASN A 80 21.16 -2.95 1.59
CA ASN A 80 21.78 -3.34 2.86
C ASN A 80 20.78 -3.74 3.96
N GLY A 81 19.48 -3.82 3.65
CA GLY A 81 18.41 -4.17 4.58
C GLY A 81 18.15 -3.16 5.69
N ALA A 82 18.71 -1.95 5.63
CA ALA A 82 18.58 -0.96 6.71
C ALA A 82 17.27 -0.14 6.65
N LEU A 83 16.73 0.09 5.45
CA LEU A 83 15.64 1.01 5.18
C LEU A 83 14.56 0.37 4.28
N PRO A 84 13.31 0.87 4.30
CA PRO A 84 12.78 1.96 5.12
C PRO A 84 12.70 1.65 6.63
N GLN A 85 12.32 2.65 7.43
CA GLN A 85 12.17 2.51 8.87
C GLN A 85 11.18 1.39 9.22
N GLU A 86 11.45 0.69 10.32
CA GLU A 86 10.74 -0.52 10.76
C GLU A 86 9.21 -0.42 10.75
N HIS A 87 8.68 0.73 11.15
CA HIS A 87 7.25 0.94 11.27
C HIS A 87 6.50 0.85 9.94
N PHE A 88 7.14 1.22 8.82
CA PHE A 88 6.53 1.10 7.50
C PHE A 88 6.17 -0.34 7.17
N TYR A 89 6.85 -1.31 7.79
CA TYR A 89 6.56 -2.74 7.71
C TYR A 89 5.61 -3.21 8.81
N LYS A 90 5.88 -2.85 10.07
CA LYS A 90 5.10 -3.35 11.22
C LYS A 90 3.67 -2.83 11.23
N ASP A 91 3.45 -1.57 10.86
CA ASP A 91 2.14 -0.92 10.91
C ASP A 91 1.16 -1.50 9.86
N ILE A 92 1.68 -2.17 8.83
CA ILE A 92 0.89 -2.84 7.78
C ILE A 92 0.78 -4.36 7.95
N LYS A 93 1.27 -4.91 9.08
CA LYS A 93 1.34 -6.36 9.34
C LYS A 93 2.05 -7.12 8.22
N TRP A 94 3.17 -6.59 7.74
CA TRP A 94 3.94 -7.15 6.63
C TRP A 94 4.36 -8.61 6.89
N GLN A 95 4.13 -9.48 5.91
CA GLN A 95 4.25 -10.94 6.02
C GLN A 95 5.37 -11.51 5.15
N PHE A 96 5.66 -10.93 3.99
CA PHE A 96 6.54 -11.54 2.99
C PHE A 96 7.46 -10.52 2.30
N MET A 97 8.73 -10.91 2.12
CA MET A 97 9.68 -10.29 1.21
C MET A 97 10.08 -11.28 0.12
N ARG A 98 9.94 -10.92 -1.14
CA ARG A 98 10.47 -11.71 -2.27
C ARG A 98 11.63 -10.98 -2.94
N ALA A 99 12.82 -11.58 -2.98
CA ALA A 99 14.01 -10.92 -3.52
C ALA A 99 15.17 -11.87 -3.88
N GLY A 100 15.99 -11.46 -4.85
CA GLY A 100 17.21 -12.15 -5.27
C GLY A 100 18.31 -11.24 -5.86
N GLY A 101 18.19 -9.92 -5.70
CA GLY A 101 19.19 -8.96 -6.15
C GLY A 101 19.11 -8.56 -7.63
N ALA A 102 17.93 -8.68 -8.25
CA ALA A 102 17.65 -8.21 -9.60
C ALA A 102 18.15 -6.78 -9.84
N GLN A 103 18.69 -6.51 -11.02
CA GLN A 103 19.02 -5.16 -11.50
C GLN A 103 20.04 -4.38 -10.66
N LEU A 104 20.72 -5.00 -9.68
CA LEU A 104 21.84 -4.38 -8.95
C LEU A 104 23.09 -4.19 -9.84
N ASP A 105 23.14 -4.92 -10.95
CA ASP A 105 24.19 -4.94 -11.96
C ASP A 105 23.62 -5.42 -13.30
N ASN A 106 24.24 -4.99 -14.42
CA ASN A 106 23.89 -5.43 -15.77
C ASN A 106 25.13 -5.46 -16.68
N PRO A 107 25.56 -6.62 -17.23
CA PRO A 107 25.03 -7.95 -16.92
C PRO A 107 25.33 -8.35 -15.46
N GLY A 108 24.52 -9.24 -14.92
CA GLY A 108 24.51 -9.55 -13.48
C GLY A 108 24.38 -11.03 -13.14
N GLY A 109 24.49 -11.34 -11.85
CA GLY A 109 24.35 -12.69 -11.30
C GLY A 109 25.49 -13.65 -11.65
N TRP A 110 25.26 -14.94 -11.38
CA TRP A 110 26.20 -16.04 -11.60
C TRP A 110 26.74 -16.08 -13.03
N VAL A 111 25.88 -15.89 -14.03
CA VAL A 111 26.31 -15.99 -15.43
C VAL A 111 27.30 -14.89 -15.84
N ALA A 112 27.33 -13.78 -15.10
CA ALA A 112 28.23 -12.65 -15.30
C ALA A 112 29.38 -12.58 -14.28
N GLY A 113 29.53 -13.58 -13.40
CA GLY A 113 30.54 -13.56 -12.32
C GLY A 113 30.25 -12.52 -11.23
N LYS A 114 28.97 -12.17 -11.03
CA LYS A 114 28.49 -11.18 -10.05
C LYS A 114 27.57 -11.78 -8.98
N TYR A 115 27.68 -13.09 -8.76
CA TYR A 115 26.89 -13.78 -7.74
C TYR A 115 27.03 -13.15 -6.35
N ASP A 116 28.26 -12.93 -5.85
CA ASP A 116 28.49 -12.41 -4.49
C ASP A 116 27.86 -11.02 -4.29
N ARG A 117 27.81 -10.20 -5.34
CA ARG A 117 27.20 -8.86 -5.33
C ARG A 117 25.70 -8.94 -5.04
N ARG A 118 24.98 -9.82 -5.73
CA ARG A 118 23.53 -10.03 -5.53
C ARG A 118 23.26 -10.79 -4.24
N TRP A 119 24.07 -11.81 -3.93
CA TRP A 119 23.99 -12.58 -2.70
C TRP A 119 24.10 -11.71 -1.45
N ASN A 120 25.06 -10.78 -1.40
CA ASN A 120 25.23 -9.90 -0.23
C ASN A 120 23.98 -9.04 0.05
N SER A 121 23.32 -8.55 -1.00
CA SER A 121 22.05 -7.82 -0.89
C SER A 121 20.91 -8.73 -0.42
N THR A 122 20.77 -9.91 -1.05
CA THR A 122 19.77 -10.92 -0.66
C THR A 122 19.94 -11.34 0.80
N LEU A 123 21.16 -11.58 1.26
CA LEU A 123 21.45 -11.95 2.65
C LEU A 123 21.11 -10.83 3.63
N ALA A 124 21.41 -9.58 3.29
CA ALA A 124 21.08 -8.43 4.13
C ALA A 124 19.56 -8.25 4.26
N GLN A 125 18.83 -8.37 3.14
CA GLN A 125 17.37 -8.30 3.12
C GLN A 125 16.74 -9.49 3.86
N TYR A 126 17.26 -10.71 3.71
CA TYR A 126 16.83 -11.87 4.50
C TYR A 126 16.94 -11.59 6.00
N LYS A 127 18.10 -11.15 6.47
CA LYS A 127 18.33 -10.86 7.90
C LYS A 127 17.34 -9.82 8.42
N ARG A 128 17.09 -8.76 7.64
CA ARG A 128 16.10 -7.74 8.02
C ARG A 128 14.68 -8.28 8.03
N THR A 129 14.27 -9.03 7.01
CA THR A 129 12.94 -9.66 6.94
C THR A 129 12.68 -10.54 8.15
N LYS A 130 13.66 -11.36 8.54
CA LYS A 130 13.60 -12.18 9.77
C LYS A 130 13.48 -11.34 11.03
N ALA A 131 14.28 -10.27 11.17
CA ALA A 131 14.21 -9.37 12.32
C ALA A 131 12.86 -8.64 12.43
N LEU A 132 12.16 -8.44 11.30
CA LEU A 132 10.82 -7.86 11.25
C LEU A 132 9.70 -8.90 11.49
N GLY A 133 10.04 -10.19 11.60
CA GLY A 133 9.08 -11.27 11.84
C GLY A 133 8.35 -11.78 10.59
N ALA A 134 8.87 -11.46 9.39
CA ALA A 134 8.28 -11.86 8.11
C ALA A 134 9.00 -13.07 7.50
N THR A 135 8.37 -13.68 6.49
CA THR A 135 8.94 -14.79 5.70
C THR A 135 9.72 -14.24 4.51
N PHE A 136 10.92 -14.76 4.28
CA PHE A 136 11.71 -14.42 3.10
C PHE A 136 11.48 -15.47 1.99
N VAL A 137 11.23 -14.99 0.78
CA VAL A 137 11.07 -15.77 -0.45
C VAL A 137 12.27 -15.45 -1.33
N ILE A 138 13.22 -16.38 -1.44
CA ILE A 138 14.42 -16.18 -2.26
C ILE A 138 14.09 -16.38 -3.73
N LEU A 139 14.73 -15.58 -4.60
CA LEU A 139 14.67 -15.70 -6.06
C LEU A 139 16.01 -16.17 -6.64
N PRO A 140 16.23 -17.50 -6.83
CA PRO A 140 17.44 -18.03 -7.42
C PRO A 140 17.67 -17.55 -8.86
N HIS A 141 16.63 -17.30 -9.66
CA HIS A 141 16.79 -16.82 -11.04
C HIS A 141 17.48 -15.44 -11.11
N ASP A 142 17.23 -14.56 -10.14
CA ASP A 142 17.92 -13.28 -10.04
C ASP A 142 19.40 -13.47 -9.69
N LEU A 143 19.71 -14.40 -8.76
CA LEU A 143 21.08 -14.74 -8.40
C LEU A 143 21.82 -15.43 -9.56
N TRP A 144 21.11 -16.21 -10.39
CA TRP A 144 21.63 -16.76 -11.64
C TRP A 144 21.98 -15.63 -12.62
N GLY A 145 21.13 -14.60 -12.68
CA GLY A 145 21.28 -13.44 -13.54
C GLY A 145 20.18 -13.31 -14.61
N ALA A 146 19.06 -14.04 -14.48
CA ALA A 146 17.90 -13.97 -15.37
C ALA A 146 16.78 -13.11 -14.76
N ASP A 147 16.96 -11.79 -14.78
CA ASP A 147 16.06 -10.82 -14.12
C ASP A 147 15.23 -9.98 -15.10
N GLY A 148 15.16 -10.39 -16.37
CA GLY A 148 14.44 -9.70 -17.43
C GLY A 148 15.15 -8.47 -18.01
N THR A 149 16.27 -8.03 -17.43
CA THR A 149 17.05 -6.88 -17.92
C THR A 149 18.40 -7.24 -18.52
N THR A 150 18.82 -8.49 -18.34
CA THR A 150 20.04 -9.08 -18.88
C THR A 150 19.71 -10.03 -20.04
N ASN A 151 20.73 -10.51 -20.75
CA ASN A 151 20.61 -11.59 -21.74
C ASN A 151 21.48 -12.78 -21.33
N PRO A 152 21.03 -13.60 -20.35
CA PRO A 152 21.83 -14.65 -19.76
C PRO A 152 21.89 -15.89 -20.65
N THR A 153 22.90 -16.75 -20.45
CA THR A 153 22.79 -18.15 -20.84
C THR A 153 21.73 -18.83 -19.97
N PHE A 154 20.85 -19.63 -20.56
CA PHE A 154 19.81 -20.32 -19.80
C PHE A 154 20.29 -21.71 -19.31
N PRO A 155 19.79 -22.18 -18.15
CA PRO A 155 20.10 -23.53 -17.67
C PRO A 155 19.79 -24.60 -18.71
N GLY A 156 20.76 -25.48 -19.01
CA GLY A 156 20.57 -26.58 -19.96
C GLY A 156 20.83 -26.22 -21.43
N ASP A 157 21.28 -24.99 -21.72
CA ASP A 157 21.65 -24.60 -23.09
C ASP A 157 22.69 -25.57 -23.66
N ASN A 158 22.45 -26.02 -24.90
CA ASN A 158 23.26 -27.04 -25.58
C ASN A 158 23.33 -28.39 -24.86
N GLY A 159 22.36 -28.68 -23.97
CA GLY A 159 22.37 -29.90 -23.15
C GLY A 159 23.36 -29.85 -21.98
N ASP A 160 24.04 -28.72 -21.75
CA ASP A 160 24.98 -28.55 -20.65
C ASP A 160 24.30 -27.97 -19.42
N TRP A 161 24.41 -28.71 -18.32
CA TRP A 161 23.84 -28.34 -17.04
C TRP A 161 24.89 -28.08 -15.97
N SER A 162 26.18 -28.32 -16.26
CA SER A 162 27.28 -28.24 -15.30
C SER A 162 27.34 -26.88 -14.60
N ARG A 163 27.12 -25.80 -15.35
CA ARG A 163 27.12 -24.44 -14.82
C ARG A 163 25.94 -24.15 -13.88
N PHE A 164 24.77 -24.70 -14.19
CA PHE A 164 23.58 -24.57 -13.35
C PHE A 164 23.69 -25.41 -12.08
N ASP A 165 24.23 -26.62 -12.21
CA ASP A 165 24.52 -27.52 -11.09
C ASP A 165 25.53 -26.86 -10.13
N ALA A 166 26.63 -26.30 -10.64
CA ALA A 166 27.61 -25.57 -9.84
C ALA A 166 27.04 -24.31 -9.16
N PHE A 167 26.12 -23.60 -9.82
CA PHE A 167 25.40 -22.48 -9.23
C PHE A 167 24.58 -22.93 -8.02
N TYR A 168 23.78 -24.00 -8.15
CA TYR A 168 22.97 -24.50 -7.05
C TYR A 168 23.82 -25.07 -5.92
N ASP A 169 24.93 -25.73 -6.21
CA ASP A 169 25.87 -26.18 -5.17
C ASP A 169 26.39 -24.99 -4.34
N ARG A 170 26.75 -23.88 -5.00
CA ARG A 170 27.17 -22.66 -4.31
C ARG A 170 26.02 -22.01 -3.52
N LEU A 171 24.86 -21.83 -4.15
CA LEU A 171 23.70 -21.18 -3.54
C LEU A 171 23.23 -21.91 -2.27
N LEU A 172 23.13 -23.24 -2.34
CA LEU A 172 22.68 -24.06 -1.21
C LEU A 172 23.71 -24.06 -0.07
N ALA A 173 25.01 -24.11 -0.39
CA ALA A 173 26.07 -24.00 0.61
C ALA A 173 26.05 -22.65 1.33
N ASP A 174 25.89 -21.54 0.60
CA ASP A 174 25.80 -20.20 1.19
C ASP A 174 24.52 -20.02 2.03
N ALA A 175 23.38 -20.54 1.56
CA ALA A 175 22.13 -20.53 2.31
C ALA A 175 22.24 -21.35 3.61
N GLN A 176 22.88 -22.51 3.57
CA GLN A 176 23.14 -23.33 4.75
C GLN A 176 24.07 -22.60 5.73
N ALA A 177 25.15 -21.99 5.24
CA ALA A 177 26.07 -21.20 6.05
C ALA A 177 25.41 -19.96 6.68
N ALA A 178 24.43 -19.36 5.99
CA ALA A 178 23.63 -18.24 6.47
C ALA A 178 22.47 -18.65 7.41
N GLY A 179 22.25 -19.95 7.61
CA GLY A 179 21.13 -20.46 8.41
C GLY A 179 19.75 -20.19 7.80
N MET A 180 19.65 -20.11 6.47
CA MET A 180 18.40 -19.86 5.73
C MET A 180 17.53 -21.11 5.61
N THR A 181 17.22 -21.74 6.75
CA THR A 181 16.45 -23.01 6.80
C THR A 181 14.94 -22.80 6.79
N ASP A 182 14.47 -21.57 7.02
CA ASP A 182 13.06 -21.23 7.16
C ASP A 182 12.59 -20.15 6.16
N ILE A 183 13.10 -20.26 4.93
CA ILE A 183 12.71 -19.44 3.78
C ILE A 183 11.80 -20.24 2.83
N GLN A 184 11.24 -19.53 1.86
CA GLN A 184 10.58 -20.13 0.70
C GLN A 184 11.45 -19.99 -0.55
N TRP A 185 11.50 -21.03 -1.37
CA TRP A 185 12.32 -21.12 -2.58
C TRP A 185 11.47 -20.96 -3.83
N ASP A 186 11.39 -19.75 -4.35
CA ASP A 186 10.72 -19.46 -5.61
C ASP A 186 11.70 -19.62 -6.76
N ILE A 187 11.76 -20.84 -7.31
CA ILE A 187 12.87 -21.32 -8.16
C ILE A 187 13.11 -20.41 -9.38
N TRP A 188 12.05 -19.91 -10.00
CA TRP A 188 12.13 -19.12 -11.22
C TRP A 188 10.94 -18.18 -11.36
N ASN A 189 11.18 -16.98 -11.92
CA ASN A 189 10.14 -16.00 -12.20
C ASN A 189 9.70 -16.07 -13.66
N GLU A 190 8.40 -16.07 -13.92
CA GLU A 190 7.78 -15.93 -15.25
C GLU A 190 8.37 -16.84 -16.34
N PRO A 191 8.45 -18.17 -16.13
CA PRO A 191 9.03 -19.10 -17.09
C PRO A 191 8.25 -19.25 -18.41
N ASP A 192 7.06 -18.67 -18.48
CA ASP A 192 6.18 -18.61 -19.64
C ASP A 192 6.27 -17.28 -20.40
N TRP A 193 7.19 -16.38 -20.02
CA TRP A 193 7.44 -15.11 -20.69
C TRP A 193 8.91 -14.96 -21.13
N HIS A 194 9.10 -14.64 -22.41
CA HIS A 194 10.40 -14.63 -23.09
C HIS A 194 11.53 -13.90 -22.34
N PRO A 195 11.35 -12.69 -21.75
CA PRO A 195 12.42 -11.99 -21.04
C PRO A 195 13.02 -12.76 -19.86
N PHE A 196 12.24 -13.63 -19.22
CA PHE A 196 12.70 -14.45 -18.10
C PHE A 196 12.99 -15.89 -18.48
N TRP A 197 12.45 -16.38 -19.60
CA TRP A 197 12.76 -17.71 -20.13
C TRP A 197 12.49 -17.78 -21.63
N ASP A 198 13.57 -17.87 -22.43
CA ASP A 198 13.49 -17.96 -23.89
C ASP A 198 13.89 -19.36 -24.40
N ARG A 199 13.40 -20.41 -23.75
CA ARG A 199 13.67 -21.80 -24.14
C ARG A 199 12.39 -22.63 -24.13
N PRO A 200 12.35 -23.78 -24.81
CA PRO A 200 11.19 -24.66 -24.78
C PRO A 200 10.77 -25.02 -23.35
N GLN A 201 9.46 -25.15 -23.11
CA GLN A 201 8.93 -25.50 -21.78
C GLN A 201 9.56 -26.80 -21.24
N ALA A 202 9.87 -27.77 -22.11
CA ALA A 202 10.56 -29.00 -21.70
C ALA A 202 11.92 -28.74 -21.01
N GLN A 203 12.69 -27.76 -21.48
CA GLN A 203 13.96 -27.38 -20.86
C GLN A 203 13.73 -26.73 -19.48
N TYR A 204 12.67 -25.91 -19.33
CA TYR A 204 12.28 -25.36 -18.03
C TYR A 204 11.92 -26.45 -17.03
N LEU A 205 11.15 -27.46 -17.47
CA LEU A 205 10.71 -28.55 -16.61
C LEU A 205 11.88 -29.40 -16.10
N GLU A 206 12.90 -29.63 -16.93
CA GLU A 206 14.14 -30.28 -16.50
C GLU A 206 14.95 -29.40 -15.52
N MET A 207 15.00 -28.08 -15.74
CA MET A 207 15.61 -27.12 -14.81
C MET A 207 14.88 -27.16 -13.45
N TRP A 208 13.54 -27.12 -13.46
CA TRP A 208 12.68 -27.22 -12.28
C TRP A 208 12.98 -28.48 -11.49
N LYS A 209 12.95 -29.65 -12.14
CA LYS A 209 13.23 -30.94 -11.51
C LYS A 209 14.61 -30.98 -10.84
N ARG A 210 15.63 -30.50 -11.54
CA ARG A 210 17.01 -30.43 -11.03
C ARG A 210 17.13 -29.53 -9.79
N ALA A 211 16.59 -28.31 -9.87
CA ALA A 211 16.57 -27.39 -8.74
C ALA A 211 15.81 -27.95 -7.54
N TYR A 212 14.60 -28.48 -7.77
CA TYR A 212 13.75 -29.10 -6.75
C TYR A 212 14.50 -30.21 -5.99
N GLN A 213 15.10 -31.15 -6.71
CA GLN A 213 15.79 -32.29 -6.12
C GLN A 213 17.02 -31.86 -5.31
N ARG A 214 17.79 -30.88 -5.81
CA ARG A 214 18.94 -30.32 -5.09
C ARG A 214 18.53 -29.59 -3.82
N ILE A 215 17.49 -28.73 -3.88
CA ILE A 215 16.94 -28.04 -2.71
C ILE A 215 16.49 -29.06 -1.66
N ARG A 216 15.70 -30.07 -2.06
CA ARG A 216 15.22 -31.12 -1.13
C ARG A 216 16.32 -31.98 -0.54
N ALA A 217 17.40 -32.23 -1.28
CA ALA A 217 18.53 -33.00 -0.79
C ALA A 217 19.27 -32.27 0.35
N VAL A 218 19.43 -30.95 0.27
CA VAL A 218 20.09 -30.13 1.31
C VAL A 218 19.11 -29.70 2.40
N PHE A 219 17.89 -29.36 2.03
CA PHE A 219 16.82 -28.89 2.91
C PHE A 219 15.57 -29.76 2.73
N PRO A 220 15.48 -30.92 3.41
CA PRO A 220 14.35 -31.85 3.25
C PRO A 220 12.98 -31.20 3.50
N ASN A 221 12.92 -30.24 4.42
CA ASN A 221 11.70 -29.52 4.79
C ASN A 221 11.54 -28.16 4.10
N ALA A 222 12.34 -27.87 3.05
CA ALA A 222 12.19 -26.64 2.29
C ALA A 222 10.76 -26.44 1.79
N VAL A 223 10.32 -25.19 1.76
CA VAL A 223 9.07 -24.80 1.10
C VAL A 223 9.43 -24.31 -0.29
N ILE A 224 9.08 -25.07 -1.32
CA ILE A 224 9.34 -24.75 -2.72
C ILE A 224 8.09 -24.13 -3.34
N VAL A 225 8.28 -22.99 -4.00
CA VAL A 225 7.23 -22.16 -4.62
C VAL A 225 7.38 -22.23 -6.13
N GLY A 226 6.27 -22.37 -6.85
CA GLY A 226 6.26 -22.28 -8.31
C GLY A 226 4.90 -22.59 -8.95
N ALA A 227 4.74 -22.41 -10.25
CA ALA A 227 5.77 -22.04 -11.21
C ALA A 227 6.02 -20.52 -11.34
N SER A 228 5.25 -19.68 -10.64
CA SER A 228 5.39 -18.22 -10.67
C SER A 228 5.24 -17.66 -12.08
N THR A 229 4.21 -18.13 -12.79
CA THR A 229 3.94 -17.77 -14.20
C THR A 229 3.46 -16.32 -14.35
N ALA A 230 3.85 -15.67 -15.46
CA ALA A 230 3.29 -14.39 -15.89
C ALA A 230 1.84 -14.56 -16.35
N GLY A 231 1.59 -15.64 -17.11
CA GLY A 231 0.28 -16.05 -17.57
C GLY A 231 -0.57 -16.57 -16.42
N LYS A 232 -1.85 -16.20 -16.43
CA LYS A 232 -2.78 -16.55 -15.36
C LYS A 232 -3.29 -17.99 -15.50
N PRO A 233 -3.55 -18.71 -14.40
CA PRO A 233 -4.12 -20.05 -14.45
C PRO A 233 -5.48 -20.12 -15.16
N ALA A 234 -6.35 -19.12 -14.99
CA ALA A 234 -7.65 -19.08 -15.66
C ALA A 234 -7.56 -18.62 -17.13
N SER A 235 -6.58 -17.78 -17.48
CA SER A 235 -6.48 -17.16 -18.80
C SER A 235 -5.03 -16.87 -19.23
N GLY A 236 -4.70 -17.09 -20.50
CA GLY A 236 -3.37 -16.81 -21.04
C GLY A 236 -2.28 -17.85 -20.68
N GLY A 237 -2.32 -18.45 -19.48
CA GLY A 237 -1.38 -19.50 -19.05
C GLY A 237 -1.98 -20.92 -19.01
N SER A 238 -3.27 -21.08 -19.32
CA SER A 238 -4.03 -22.31 -19.00
C SER A 238 -3.45 -23.60 -19.57
N SER A 239 -2.95 -23.59 -20.82
CA SER A 239 -2.30 -24.75 -21.45
C SER A 239 -0.92 -25.04 -20.87
N TRP A 240 -0.12 -23.98 -20.64
CA TRP A 240 1.20 -24.07 -20.00
C TRP A 240 1.09 -24.74 -18.63
N TRP A 241 0.10 -24.33 -17.83
CA TRP A 241 -0.23 -24.90 -16.53
C TRP A 241 -0.57 -26.39 -16.59
N ASN A 242 -1.30 -26.84 -17.62
CA ASN A 242 -1.63 -28.25 -17.76
C ASN A 242 -0.35 -29.08 -17.94
N THR A 243 0.52 -28.68 -18.88
CA THR A 243 1.81 -29.34 -19.12
C THR A 243 2.69 -29.35 -17.88
N TYR A 244 2.77 -28.23 -17.16
CA TYR A 244 3.54 -28.13 -15.91
C TYR A 244 3.03 -29.09 -14.84
N LEU A 245 1.72 -29.07 -14.56
CA LEU A 245 1.11 -29.92 -13.54
C LEU A 245 1.23 -31.42 -13.86
N ASP A 246 1.06 -31.79 -15.13
CA ASP A 246 1.26 -33.18 -15.59
C ASP A 246 2.71 -33.63 -15.38
N TYR A 247 3.68 -32.77 -15.68
CA TYR A 247 5.10 -33.07 -15.51
C TYR A 247 5.50 -33.20 -14.04
N VAL A 248 5.15 -32.23 -13.18
CA VAL A 248 5.59 -32.23 -11.78
C VAL A 248 4.99 -33.41 -11.00
N LYS A 249 3.75 -33.78 -11.32
CA LYS A 249 3.10 -34.98 -10.78
C LYS A 249 3.83 -36.25 -11.24
N ALA A 250 4.08 -36.39 -12.55
CA ALA A 250 4.72 -37.58 -13.12
C ALA A 250 6.17 -37.78 -12.64
N ASN A 251 6.84 -36.71 -12.21
CA ASN A 251 8.23 -36.73 -11.76
C ASN A 251 8.40 -36.59 -10.23
N ASN A 252 7.30 -36.54 -9.46
CA ASN A 252 7.33 -36.35 -8.00
C ASN A 252 8.11 -35.09 -7.57
N VAL A 253 7.91 -33.98 -8.28
CA VAL A 253 8.54 -32.67 -8.02
C VAL A 253 7.50 -31.55 -7.92
N GLU A 254 6.35 -31.86 -7.32
CA GLU A 254 5.28 -30.89 -7.06
C GLU A 254 5.76 -29.80 -6.08
N PRO A 255 5.47 -28.51 -6.35
CA PRO A 255 5.78 -27.44 -5.40
C PRO A 255 4.93 -27.59 -4.13
N ASP A 256 5.44 -27.07 -3.01
CA ASP A 256 4.66 -26.96 -1.78
C ASP A 256 3.61 -25.83 -1.88
N ILE A 257 3.95 -24.77 -2.64
CA ILE A 257 3.07 -23.63 -2.91
C ILE A 257 2.96 -23.44 -4.42
N TYR A 258 1.74 -23.52 -4.93
CA TYR A 258 1.44 -23.14 -6.31
C TYR A 258 1.36 -21.61 -6.43
N SER A 259 2.07 -21.04 -7.40
CA SER A 259 2.20 -19.58 -7.56
C SER A 259 2.05 -19.07 -9.00
N TRP A 260 1.58 -17.83 -9.14
CA TRP A 260 1.42 -17.09 -10.41
C TRP A 260 1.31 -15.58 -10.18
N HIS A 261 1.26 -14.81 -11.26
CA HIS A 261 1.12 -13.35 -11.22
C HIS A 261 -0.28 -12.86 -11.64
N ASN A 262 -0.73 -11.74 -11.08
CA ASN A 262 -1.97 -11.05 -11.44
C ASN A 262 -1.68 -9.60 -11.84
N LEU A 263 -1.30 -9.42 -13.11
CA LEU A 263 -0.80 -8.15 -13.67
C LEU A 263 -1.42 -7.79 -15.05
N PRO A 264 -2.73 -7.51 -15.19
CA PRO A 264 -3.79 -7.58 -14.16
C PRO A 264 -4.37 -8.99 -14.06
N GLY A 265 -5.05 -9.32 -12.96
CA GLY A 265 -5.75 -10.60 -12.78
C GLY A 265 -6.73 -10.60 -11.61
N ASP A 266 -7.50 -11.67 -11.44
CA ASP A 266 -8.40 -11.83 -10.30
C ASP A 266 -7.93 -13.01 -9.43
N PRO A 267 -7.40 -12.74 -8.22
CA PRO A 267 -6.91 -13.78 -7.32
C PRO A 267 -7.91 -14.89 -7.02
N VAL A 268 -9.20 -14.60 -6.96
CA VAL A 268 -10.24 -15.62 -6.66
C VAL A 268 -10.49 -16.49 -7.87
N GLU A 269 -10.63 -15.89 -9.06
CA GLU A 269 -10.84 -16.63 -10.31
C GLU A 269 -9.67 -17.57 -10.57
N ASP A 270 -8.46 -17.04 -10.49
CA ASP A 270 -7.23 -17.80 -10.77
C ASP A 270 -6.99 -18.88 -9.72
N SER A 271 -7.25 -18.62 -8.43
CA SER A 271 -7.16 -19.65 -7.39
C SER A 271 -8.17 -20.78 -7.62
N ASN A 272 -9.38 -20.46 -8.10
CA ASN A 272 -10.38 -21.48 -8.42
C ASN A 272 -9.99 -22.30 -9.66
N ALA A 273 -9.36 -21.67 -10.65
CA ALA A 273 -8.81 -22.36 -11.80
C ALA A 273 -7.69 -23.34 -11.39
N VAL A 274 -6.77 -22.93 -10.51
CA VAL A 274 -5.73 -23.84 -9.97
C VAL A 274 -6.37 -24.99 -9.20
N ARG A 275 -7.32 -24.73 -8.28
CA ARG A 275 -8.05 -25.78 -7.55
C ARG A 275 -8.68 -26.80 -8.50
N SER A 276 -9.33 -26.33 -9.57
CA SER A 276 -9.96 -27.20 -10.57
C SER A 276 -8.92 -28.04 -11.34
N LYS A 277 -7.79 -27.44 -11.72
CA LYS A 277 -6.69 -28.13 -12.42
C LYS A 277 -6.01 -29.19 -11.55
N LEU A 278 -5.85 -28.93 -10.25
CA LEU A 278 -5.31 -29.88 -9.28
C LEU A 278 -6.30 -31.04 -9.03
N ALA A 279 -7.58 -30.72 -8.83
CA ALA A 279 -8.63 -31.73 -8.63
C ALA A 279 -8.74 -32.69 -9.82
N ALA A 280 -8.67 -32.17 -11.06
CA ALA A 280 -8.66 -32.97 -12.28
C ALA A 280 -7.46 -33.95 -12.36
N ARG A 281 -6.42 -33.72 -11.57
CA ARG A 281 -5.21 -34.55 -11.47
C ARG A 281 -5.13 -35.30 -10.15
N SER A 282 -6.15 -35.27 -9.29
CA SER A 282 -6.09 -35.83 -7.93
C SER A 282 -4.90 -35.32 -7.12
N MET A 283 -4.44 -34.11 -7.41
CA MET A 283 -3.40 -33.41 -6.65
C MET A 283 -4.07 -32.57 -5.57
N THR A 284 -3.39 -32.42 -4.43
CA THR A 284 -3.88 -31.61 -3.31
C THR A 284 -2.77 -30.73 -2.79
N THR A 285 -3.14 -29.62 -2.15
CA THR A 285 -2.20 -28.82 -1.36
C THR A 285 -2.85 -28.45 -0.04
N SER A 286 -2.05 -28.43 1.01
CA SER A 286 -2.41 -27.98 2.36
C SER A 286 -1.97 -26.54 2.62
N ARG A 287 -1.20 -25.93 1.71
CA ARG A 287 -0.69 -24.57 1.85
C ARG A 287 -1.55 -23.59 1.03
N PRO A 288 -1.68 -22.34 1.48
CA PRO A 288 -2.20 -21.26 0.64
C PRO A 288 -1.42 -21.19 -0.68
N PHE A 289 -2.11 -20.82 -1.76
CA PHE A 289 -1.45 -20.42 -2.99
C PHE A 289 -0.72 -19.08 -2.82
N GLN A 290 0.14 -18.74 -3.77
CA GLN A 290 0.78 -17.43 -3.84
C GLN A 290 0.47 -16.68 -5.12
N VAL A 291 -0.10 -15.49 -4.98
CA VAL A 291 -0.07 -14.47 -6.04
C VAL A 291 1.15 -13.60 -5.78
N ASN A 292 2.31 -14.09 -6.21
CA ASN A 292 3.61 -13.57 -5.80
C ASN A 292 4.09 -12.35 -6.59
N GLU A 293 3.27 -11.87 -7.53
CA GLU A 293 3.22 -10.48 -8.01
C GLU A 293 1.77 -10.12 -8.34
N TYR A 294 1.23 -9.07 -7.72
CA TYR A 294 -0.06 -8.48 -8.10
C TYR A 294 0.02 -6.97 -8.23
N GLU A 295 -0.93 -6.39 -8.96
CA GLU A 295 -0.98 -5.00 -9.44
C GLU A 295 0.09 -4.66 -10.48
N SER A 296 -0.35 -4.49 -11.73
CA SER A 296 0.47 -3.84 -12.76
C SER A 296 0.74 -2.36 -12.39
N ALA A 297 1.71 -1.72 -13.05
CA ALA A 297 2.11 -0.34 -12.73
C ALA A 297 0.94 0.67 -12.67
N THR A 298 -0.09 0.49 -13.51
CA THR A 298 -1.28 1.36 -13.55
C THR A 298 -2.33 1.01 -12.48
N GLU A 299 -2.21 -0.18 -11.87
CA GLU A 299 -3.05 -0.63 -10.77
C GLU A 299 -2.47 -0.29 -9.39
N GLN A 300 -1.26 0.25 -9.31
CA GLN A 300 -0.61 0.57 -8.03
C GLN A 300 -1.15 1.87 -7.42
N ASN A 301 -2.37 1.80 -6.90
CA ASN A 301 -3.11 2.89 -6.25
C ASN A 301 -4.07 2.36 -5.16
N PRO A 302 -4.53 3.21 -4.22
CA PRO A 302 -5.46 2.83 -3.15
C PRO A 302 -6.72 2.08 -3.60
N GLY A 303 -7.38 2.52 -4.68
CA GLY A 303 -8.60 1.87 -5.15
C GLY A 303 -8.34 0.41 -5.52
N ARG A 304 -7.37 0.19 -6.40
CA ARG A 304 -6.97 -1.16 -6.84
C ARG A 304 -6.36 -2.01 -5.74
N GLY A 305 -5.51 -1.43 -4.90
CA GLY A 305 -4.95 -2.12 -3.74
C GLY A 305 -6.02 -2.66 -2.81
N GLY A 306 -7.07 -1.88 -2.53
CA GLY A 306 -8.16 -2.36 -1.70
C GLY A 306 -8.95 -3.50 -2.36
N TRP A 307 -9.07 -3.47 -3.68
CA TRP A 307 -9.69 -4.55 -4.44
C TRP A 307 -8.85 -5.82 -4.32
N TYR A 308 -7.56 -5.79 -4.64
CA TYR A 308 -6.68 -6.96 -4.52
C TYR A 308 -6.60 -7.52 -3.10
N ILE A 309 -6.48 -6.67 -2.07
CA ILE A 309 -6.52 -7.10 -0.65
C ILE A 309 -7.76 -7.96 -0.38
N SER A 310 -8.95 -7.49 -0.80
CA SER A 310 -10.20 -8.23 -0.59
C SER A 310 -10.25 -9.55 -1.37
N ARG A 311 -9.75 -9.58 -2.61
CA ARG A 311 -9.72 -10.78 -3.46
C ARG A 311 -8.76 -11.83 -2.90
N LEU A 312 -7.59 -11.43 -2.42
CA LEU A 312 -6.58 -12.33 -1.85
C LEU A 312 -7.07 -12.98 -0.55
N GLU A 313 -7.67 -12.21 0.35
CA GLU A 313 -8.28 -12.77 1.57
C GLU A 313 -9.42 -13.74 1.23
N ARG A 314 -10.27 -13.41 0.26
CA ARG A 314 -11.36 -14.30 -0.17
C ARG A 314 -10.85 -15.56 -0.86
N ALA A 315 -9.76 -15.46 -1.62
CA ALA A 315 -9.13 -16.59 -2.29
C ALA A 315 -8.45 -17.54 -1.29
N GLY A 316 -8.05 -17.02 -0.13
CA GLY A 316 -7.17 -17.69 0.83
C GLY A 316 -5.75 -17.83 0.27
N ALA A 317 -5.30 -16.87 -0.53
CA ALA A 317 -4.00 -16.86 -1.20
C ALA A 317 -3.11 -15.76 -0.62
N ASP A 318 -1.83 -16.07 -0.40
CA ASP A 318 -0.84 -15.10 0.04
C ASP A 318 -0.43 -14.23 -1.15
N GLY A 319 -0.42 -12.92 -0.97
CA GLY A 319 -0.14 -11.94 -2.01
C GLY A 319 1.18 -11.22 -1.75
N LEU A 320 1.97 -11.05 -2.81
CA LEU A 320 3.14 -10.18 -2.79
C LEU A 320 2.95 -9.11 -3.84
N ARG A 321 2.85 -7.86 -3.40
CA ARG A 321 2.59 -6.72 -4.26
C ARG A 321 3.80 -6.50 -5.17
N ALA A 322 3.53 -6.34 -6.46
CA ALA A 322 4.57 -6.11 -7.46
C ALA A 322 5.27 -4.77 -7.23
N ASN A 323 6.47 -4.60 -7.80
CA ASN A 323 7.26 -3.38 -7.65
C ASN A 323 7.43 -2.59 -8.95
N TRP A 324 6.44 -2.67 -9.84
CA TRP A 324 6.52 -2.07 -11.17
C TRP A 324 6.56 -0.53 -11.14
N ALA A 325 5.83 0.12 -10.23
CA ALA A 325 5.82 1.59 -10.19
C ALA A 325 7.08 2.22 -9.56
N SER A 326 8.02 1.43 -9.02
CA SER A 326 9.36 1.93 -8.67
C SER A 326 10.32 1.97 -9.86
N ALA A 327 9.95 1.39 -11.00
CA ALA A 327 10.81 1.21 -12.16
C ALA A 327 12.18 0.62 -11.74
N ASN A 328 13.28 1.30 -12.05
CA ASN A 328 14.63 0.82 -11.74
C ASN A 328 15.00 0.89 -10.24
N ASN A 329 14.16 1.46 -9.38
CA ASN A 329 14.43 1.59 -7.94
C ASN A 329 13.83 0.43 -7.13
N LEU A 330 14.07 -0.82 -7.55
CA LEU A 330 13.50 -2.00 -6.90
C LEU A 330 13.86 -2.08 -5.41
N HIS A 331 15.10 -1.71 -5.07
CA HIS A 331 15.64 -1.78 -3.71
C HIS A 331 15.30 -0.54 -2.87
N ASP A 332 14.12 0.04 -3.07
CA ASP A 332 13.66 1.19 -2.32
C ASP A 332 12.12 1.26 -2.31
N PHE A 333 11.57 2.20 -1.54
CA PHE A 333 10.17 2.63 -1.57
C PHE A 333 9.10 1.60 -1.19
N GLN A 334 9.46 0.45 -0.63
CA GLN A 334 8.53 -0.60 -0.19
C GLN A 334 7.50 -0.94 -1.28
N ALA A 335 8.00 -1.35 -2.45
CA ALA A 335 7.18 -1.59 -3.63
C ALA A 335 6.36 -0.36 -4.09
N LYS A 336 6.94 0.85 -4.04
CA LYS A 336 6.24 2.11 -4.32
C LYS A 336 5.05 2.39 -3.40
N LEU A 337 4.99 1.81 -2.20
CA LEU A 337 4.08 2.28 -1.14
C LEU A 337 4.58 3.59 -0.52
N LEU A 338 5.87 3.90 -0.70
CA LEU A 338 6.52 5.09 -0.17
C LEU A 338 7.13 5.96 -1.29
N THR A 339 7.50 7.17 -0.92
CA THR A 339 8.37 8.07 -1.69
C THR A 339 9.38 8.74 -0.76
N LYS A 340 10.28 9.56 -1.30
CA LYS A 340 11.18 10.39 -0.51
C LYS A 340 10.96 11.87 -0.80
N ASN A 341 11.08 12.70 0.22
CA ASN A 341 11.22 14.15 0.01
C ASN A 341 12.67 14.51 -0.40
N SER A 342 12.93 15.81 -0.60
CA SER A 342 14.25 16.31 -0.95
C SER A 342 15.34 16.08 0.12
N ALA A 343 14.95 15.82 1.38
CA ALA A 343 15.84 15.46 2.47
C ALA A 343 16.12 13.94 2.54
N GLY A 344 15.58 13.14 1.61
CA GLY A 344 15.72 11.69 1.60
C GLY A 344 14.84 10.96 2.61
N GLN A 345 13.93 11.66 3.29
CA GLN A 345 13.02 11.08 4.25
C GLN A 345 11.89 10.34 3.55
N TYR A 346 11.63 9.10 3.98
CA TYR A 346 10.49 8.32 3.51
C TYR A 346 9.16 8.94 3.95
N LEU A 347 8.23 9.01 3.00
CA LEU A 347 6.86 9.48 3.20
C LEU A 347 5.88 8.47 2.57
N PRO A 348 4.75 8.18 3.22
CA PRO A 348 3.77 7.25 2.72
C PRO A 348 2.97 7.83 1.53
N LEU A 349 2.71 6.98 0.54
CA LEU A 349 1.67 7.22 -0.45
C LEU A 349 0.30 6.80 0.12
N GLY A 350 -0.78 7.18 -0.55
CA GLY A 350 -2.14 6.83 -0.12
C GLY A 350 -2.32 5.34 0.12
N GLU A 351 -1.77 4.50 -0.75
CA GLU A 351 -1.98 3.05 -0.67
C GLU A 351 -1.35 2.44 0.58
N TRP A 352 -0.22 2.98 1.06
CA TRP A 352 0.36 2.56 2.34
C TRP A 352 -0.62 2.73 3.50
N PHE A 353 -1.39 3.83 3.53
CA PHE A 353 -2.43 4.03 4.54
C PHE A 353 -3.59 3.04 4.44
N LEU A 354 -3.86 2.53 3.24
CA LEU A 354 -4.84 1.47 3.04
C LEU A 354 -4.35 0.15 3.66
N TYR A 355 -3.09 -0.23 3.43
CA TYR A 355 -2.46 -1.38 4.08
C TYR A 355 -2.35 -1.19 5.60
N ARG A 356 -2.14 0.04 6.08
CA ARG A 356 -2.17 0.33 7.53
C ARG A 356 -3.57 0.14 8.10
N TYR A 357 -4.61 0.58 7.39
CA TYR A 357 -6.00 0.32 7.82
C TYR A 357 -6.29 -1.18 7.86
N TYR A 358 -5.90 -1.92 6.81
CA TYR A 358 -5.97 -3.38 6.75
C TYR A 358 -5.25 -4.04 7.94
N GLY A 359 -4.01 -3.66 8.22
CA GLY A 359 -3.23 -4.13 9.35
C GLY A 359 -3.83 -3.81 10.73
N SER A 360 -4.75 -2.85 10.78
CA SER A 360 -5.49 -2.47 12.00
C SER A 360 -6.80 -3.24 12.22
N GLN A 361 -7.23 -4.03 11.23
CA GLN A 361 -8.43 -4.87 11.35
C GLN A 361 -8.13 -6.08 12.26
N THR A 362 -9.05 -6.36 13.18
CA THR A 362 -8.93 -7.34 14.27
C THR A 362 -10.27 -8.04 14.49
N GLY A 363 -10.36 -8.99 15.42
CA GLY A 363 -11.56 -9.79 15.64
C GLY A 363 -11.76 -10.83 14.54
N ASN A 364 -12.95 -10.89 13.95
CA ASN A 364 -13.31 -11.88 12.92
C ASN A 364 -13.56 -11.21 11.58
N ILE A 365 -13.03 -11.79 10.50
CA ILE A 365 -13.48 -11.46 9.13
C ILE A 365 -14.96 -11.80 9.02
N VAL A 366 -15.74 -10.93 8.38
CA VAL A 366 -17.16 -11.17 8.11
C VAL A 366 -17.44 -11.22 6.61
N LYS A 367 -18.60 -11.76 6.23
CA LYS A 367 -18.96 -11.93 4.83
C LYS A 367 -19.16 -10.57 4.15
N VAL A 368 -18.44 -10.37 3.04
CA VAL A 368 -18.64 -9.25 2.12
C VAL A 368 -19.14 -9.78 0.78
N THR A 369 -20.26 -9.23 0.32
CA THR A 369 -20.78 -9.40 -1.03
C THR A 369 -20.34 -8.18 -1.86
N ALA A 370 -19.51 -8.43 -2.87
CA ALA A 370 -18.97 -7.39 -3.73
C ALA A 370 -20.07 -6.68 -4.53
N GLY A 371 -19.83 -5.41 -4.85
CA GLY A 371 -20.60 -4.65 -5.82
C GLY A 371 -20.00 -4.75 -7.21
N THR A 372 -20.57 -3.99 -8.16
CA THR A 372 -20.02 -3.86 -9.51
C THR A 372 -18.67 -3.17 -9.44
N ASN A 373 -17.60 -3.86 -9.85
CA ASN A 373 -16.22 -3.36 -9.84
C ASN A 373 -15.78 -2.76 -8.49
N THR A 374 -16.43 -3.15 -7.39
CA THR A 374 -16.15 -2.66 -6.05
C THR A 374 -16.16 -3.85 -5.10
N ASP A 375 -15.13 -3.99 -4.30
CA ASP A 375 -15.00 -5.11 -3.37
C ASP A 375 -14.40 -4.62 -2.05
N GLY A 376 -14.41 -5.45 -1.02
CA GLY A 376 -13.93 -5.05 0.29
C GLY A 376 -13.70 -6.20 1.26
N LEU A 377 -13.05 -5.84 2.36
CA LEU A 377 -12.79 -6.71 3.50
C LEU A 377 -13.39 -6.08 4.75
N ALA A 378 -14.27 -6.81 5.42
CA ALA A 378 -14.90 -6.37 6.65
C ALA A 378 -14.49 -7.25 7.83
N THR A 379 -14.34 -6.63 9.00
CA THR A 379 -14.12 -7.31 10.27
C THR A 379 -15.03 -6.76 11.35
N LYS A 380 -15.36 -7.61 12.34
CA LYS A 380 -15.95 -7.18 13.60
C LYS A 380 -15.07 -7.62 14.76
N ASP A 381 -14.80 -6.70 15.68
CA ASP A 381 -14.13 -6.98 16.94
C ASP A 381 -15.02 -6.52 18.10
N ASN A 382 -15.67 -7.49 18.74
CA ASN A 382 -16.57 -7.21 19.85
C ASN A 382 -15.84 -6.84 21.13
N SER A 383 -14.57 -7.24 21.28
CA SER A 383 -13.73 -6.88 22.41
C SER A 383 -13.24 -5.44 22.28
N ALA A 384 -12.80 -5.05 21.08
CA ALA A 384 -12.37 -3.69 20.77
C ALA A 384 -13.54 -2.73 20.46
N ARG A 385 -14.78 -3.22 20.54
CA ARG A 385 -16.02 -2.49 20.27
C ARG A 385 -16.00 -1.71 18.95
N ASN A 386 -15.55 -2.35 17.88
CA ASN A 386 -15.55 -1.74 16.55
C ASN A 386 -15.83 -2.77 15.45
N ALA A 387 -16.24 -2.28 14.30
CA ALA A 387 -16.19 -3.01 13.05
C ALA A 387 -15.51 -2.14 11.99
N LYS A 388 -14.72 -2.75 11.11
CA LYS A 388 -13.89 -2.04 10.14
C LYS A 388 -14.08 -2.63 8.76
N ILE A 389 -14.33 -1.78 7.78
CA ILE A 389 -14.58 -2.16 6.39
C ILE A 389 -13.59 -1.40 5.53
N LEU A 390 -12.74 -2.14 4.82
CA LEU A 390 -11.86 -1.63 3.78
C LEU A 390 -12.56 -1.86 2.43
N LEU A 391 -12.57 -0.84 1.58
CA LEU A 391 -13.16 -0.89 0.25
C LEU A 391 -12.13 -0.51 -0.81
N GLY A 392 -12.16 -1.23 -1.93
CA GLY A 392 -11.40 -0.88 -3.13
C GLY A 392 -12.22 -1.03 -4.42
N SER A 393 -11.66 -0.54 -5.50
CA SER A 393 -12.28 -0.45 -6.81
C SER A 393 -11.43 -1.10 -7.92
N ASN A 394 -12.11 -1.78 -8.83
CA ASN A 394 -11.61 -2.21 -10.13
C ASN A 394 -12.05 -1.18 -11.19
N GLY A 395 -11.74 0.09 -10.96
CA GLY A 395 -12.09 1.19 -11.89
C GLY A 395 -13.48 1.80 -11.69
N ASN A 396 -14.12 1.60 -10.53
CA ASN A 396 -15.45 2.13 -10.27
C ASN A 396 -15.44 3.63 -9.91
N THR A 397 -16.46 4.38 -10.35
CA THR A 397 -16.81 5.72 -9.86
C THR A 397 -18.30 5.76 -9.50
N GLY A 398 -18.74 6.74 -8.73
CA GLY A 398 -20.14 6.88 -8.29
C GLY A 398 -20.38 6.42 -6.85
N ASN A 399 -21.61 6.59 -6.35
CA ASN A 399 -21.85 6.30 -4.94
C ASN A 399 -21.86 4.78 -4.71
N VAL A 400 -21.17 4.34 -3.67
CA VAL A 400 -21.23 2.97 -3.18
C VAL A 400 -22.08 2.97 -1.91
N THR A 401 -23.24 2.33 -1.97
CA THR A 401 -24.02 2.06 -0.76
C THR A 401 -23.47 0.82 -0.07
N VAL A 402 -23.00 0.96 1.16
CA VAL A 402 -22.59 -0.17 1.99
C VAL A 402 -23.77 -0.57 2.87
N ASN A 403 -24.36 -1.74 2.58
CA ASN A 403 -25.41 -2.32 3.41
C ASN A 403 -24.77 -3.06 4.58
N LEU A 404 -25.17 -2.69 5.79
CA LEU A 404 -24.66 -3.21 7.04
C LEU A 404 -25.75 -4.10 7.65
N ASP A 405 -25.62 -5.41 7.46
CA ASP A 405 -26.60 -6.40 7.88
C ASP A 405 -26.16 -7.14 9.14
N ARG A 406 -27.15 -7.55 9.93
CA ARG A 406 -26.94 -8.34 11.17
C ARG A 406 -26.07 -7.64 12.21
N LEU A 407 -26.29 -6.33 12.36
CA LEU A 407 -25.64 -5.50 13.37
C LEU A 407 -25.94 -5.97 14.81
N ASP A 408 -27.00 -6.75 15.03
CA ASP A 408 -27.29 -7.42 16.30
C ASP A 408 -26.17 -8.35 16.79
N THR A 409 -25.30 -8.79 15.89
CA THR A 409 -24.16 -9.66 16.20
C THR A 409 -22.87 -8.90 16.50
N THR A 410 -22.97 -7.57 16.60
CA THR A 410 -21.87 -6.63 16.84
C THR A 410 -22.06 -5.89 18.16
N SER A 411 -20.97 -5.40 18.74
CA SER A 411 -20.97 -4.58 19.96
C SER A 411 -21.03 -3.07 19.71
N VAL A 412 -21.20 -2.67 18.43
CA VAL A 412 -21.17 -1.27 18.00
C VAL A 412 -22.55 -0.60 18.01
N VAL A 413 -23.63 -1.35 18.24
CA VAL A 413 -24.98 -0.80 18.33
C VAL A 413 -25.31 -0.44 19.78
N GLU A 414 -25.78 0.78 20.00
CA GLU A 414 -26.36 1.21 21.28
C GLU A 414 -27.67 1.95 21.03
N ASN A 415 -28.71 1.63 21.78
CA ASN A 415 -30.02 2.29 21.70
C ASN A 415 -30.57 2.37 20.26
N GLY A 416 -30.39 1.30 19.48
CA GLY A 416 -30.83 1.23 18.08
C GLY A 416 -30.04 2.15 17.13
N ARG A 417 -28.81 2.52 17.47
CA ARG A 417 -27.97 3.43 16.68
C ARG A 417 -26.52 2.94 16.59
N VAL A 418 -25.82 3.35 15.53
CA VAL A 418 -24.38 3.08 15.31
C VAL A 418 -23.72 4.30 14.70
N ARG A 419 -22.50 4.64 15.11
CA ARG A 419 -21.69 5.69 14.48
C ARG A 419 -20.87 5.11 13.35
N ALA A 420 -20.93 5.70 12.17
CA ALA A 420 -20.18 5.32 10.98
C ALA A 420 -19.27 6.47 10.54
N ILE A 421 -17.97 6.22 10.51
CA ILE A 421 -16.94 7.14 10.02
C ILE A 421 -16.46 6.63 8.67
N VAL A 422 -16.65 7.42 7.62
CA VAL A 422 -16.17 7.16 6.26
C VAL A 422 -14.94 8.02 6.00
N GLN A 423 -13.84 7.38 5.63
CA GLN A 423 -12.60 8.07 5.26
C GLN A 423 -12.18 7.70 3.84
N ARG A 424 -11.81 8.72 3.07
CA ARG A 424 -11.17 8.58 1.76
C ARG A 424 -9.67 8.43 1.94
N VAL A 425 -9.09 7.45 1.28
CA VAL A 425 -7.65 7.23 1.17
C VAL A 425 -7.20 7.74 -0.22
N PRO A 426 -6.64 8.96 -0.30
CA PRO A 426 -6.45 9.64 -1.57
C PRO A 426 -5.29 9.07 -2.39
N ASN A 427 -5.49 8.92 -3.69
CA ASN A 427 -4.41 8.80 -4.66
C ASN A 427 -3.91 10.19 -5.07
N ASN A 428 -2.63 10.48 -4.81
CA ASN A 428 -2.00 11.76 -5.16
C ASN A 428 -0.99 11.62 -6.32
N GLY A 429 -1.26 10.72 -7.27
CA GLY A 429 -0.43 10.56 -8.47
C GLY A 429 1.03 10.19 -8.19
N GLY A 430 1.28 9.38 -7.15
CA GLY A 430 2.62 9.04 -6.70
C GLY A 430 3.27 10.03 -5.72
N GLY A 431 2.56 11.11 -5.37
CA GLY A 431 2.94 12.04 -4.31
C GLY A 431 2.57 11.54 -2.91
N ALA A 432 3.35 11.95 -1.91
CA ALA A 432 3.04 11.65 -0.52
C ALA A 432 1.68 12.23 -0.09
N VAL A 433 1.06 11.59 0.90
CA VAL A 433 -0.14 12.10 1.56
C VAL A 433 0.06 12.03 3.07
N THR A 434 -0.62 12.89 3.84
CA THR A 434 -0.47 12.91 5.30
C THR A 434 -1.38 11.92 6.02
N GLY A 435 -2.37 11.35 5.33
CA GLY A 435 -3.29 10.35 5.86
C GLY A 435 -4.63 10.27 5.13
N PRO A 436 -5.52 9.35 5.55
CA PRO A 436 -6.91 9.33 5.15
C PRO A 436 -7.64 10.62 5.57
N VAL A 437 -8.63 11.03 4.80
CA VAL A 437 -9.45 12.23 5.06
C VAL A 437 -10.87 11.79 5.39
N THR A 438 -11.40 12.25 6.53
CA THR A 438 -12.80 11.98 6.90
C THR A 438 -13.74 12.73 5.96
N VAL A 439 -14.62 11.99 5.28
CA VAL A 439 -15.61 12.55 4.35
C VAL A 439 -17.04 12.46 4.90
N SER A 440 -17.28 11.57 5.87
CA SER A 440 -18.54 11.47 6.59
C SER A 440 -18.30 10.93 8.00
N ASP A 441 -19.00 11.47 8.98
CA ASP A 441 -19.07 10.96 10.35
C ASP A 441 -20.50 11.16 10.85
N GLN A 442 -21.25 10.06 10.94
CA GLN A 442 -22.69 10.11 11.18
C GLN A 442 -23.15 9.03 12.13
N THR A 443 -24.18 9.34 12.93
CA THR A 443 -24.87 8.34 13.76
C THR A 443 -26.12 7.84 13.04
N LEU A 444 -26.02 6.64 12.48
CA LEU A 444 -27.07 5.94 11.76
C LEU A 444 -28.12 5.35 12.72
N THR A 445 -29.37 5.36 12.29
CA THR A 445 -30.44 4.58 12.93
C THR A 445 -30.36 3.14 12.42
N VAL A 446 -30.48 2.18 13.33
CA VAL A 446 -30.55 0.75 13.01
C VAL A 446 -32.02 0.32 12.99
N SER A 447 -32.46 -0.26 11.88
CA SER A 447 -33.82 -0.78 11.70
C SER A 447 -33.75 -2.22 11.19
N GLY A 448 -34.48 -3.13 11.82
CA GLY A 448 -34.45 -4.56 11.45
C GLY A 448 -33.05 -5.18 11.52
N ASN A 449 -32.21 -4.73 12.47
CA ASN A 449 -30.78 -5.10 12.61
C ASN A 449 -29.89 -4.70 11.43
N SER A 450 -30.33 -3.75 10.60
CA SER A 450 -29.56 -3.25 9.46
C SER A 450 -29.48 -1.72 9.45
N ALA A 451 -28.45 -1.22 8.77
CA ALA A 451 -28.27 0.19 8.41
C ALA A 451 -27.54 0.28 7.06
N SER A 452 -27.40 1.47 6.50
CA SER A 452 -26.56 1.68 5.33
C SER A 452 -25.79 2.99 5.43
N VAL A 453 -24.65 3.03 4.75
CA VAL A 453 -23.82 4.23 4.62
C VAL A 453 -23.40 4.41 3.16
N SER A 454 -23.52 5.64 2.66
CA SER A 454 -23.07 5.99 1.31
C SER A 454 -21.61 6.42 1.32
N VAL A 455 -20.84 5.90 0.38
CA VAL A 455 -19.45 6.24 0.14
C VAL A 455 -19.37 7.00 -1.19
N PRO A 456 -19.00 8.30 -1.19
CA PRO A 456 -18.97 9.11 -2.40
C PRO A 456 -17.68 8.85 -3.19
N TRP A 457 -17.71 7.89 -4.12
CA TRP A 457 -16.53 7.45 -4.88
C TRP A 457 -16.29 8.35 -6.09
N THR A 458 -15.62 9.48 -5.88
CA THR A 458 -15.38 10.48 -6.94
C THR A 458 -14.21 10.14 -7.86
N ASN A 459 -13.26 9.34 -7.39
CA ASN A 459 -12.06 8.95 -8.13
C ASN A 459 -11.81 7.45 -7.95
N ALA A 460 -11.78 6.71 -9.06
CA ALA A 460 -11.59 5.26 -9.04
C ALA A 460 -10.25 4.82 -8.42
N ALA A 461 -9.24 5.68 -8.43
CA ALA A 461 -7.94 5.40 -7.86
C ALA A 461 -7.87 5.63 -6.33
N ASP A 462 -8.88 6.28 -5.75
CA ASP A 462 -8.99 6.42 -4.29
C ASP A 462 -9.53 5.13 -3.68
N GLY A 463 -9.09 4.83 -2.46
CA GLY A 463 -9.62 3.76 -1.62
C GLY A 463 -10.49 4.36 -0.53
N TYR A 464 -11.34 3.55 0.10
CA TYR A 464 -12.20 4.04 1.18
C TYR A 464 -12.22 3.08 2.35
N THR A 465 -12.49 3.63 3.52
CA THR A 465 -12.65 2.86 4.74
C THR A 465 -13.91 3.31 5.47
N VAL A 466 -14.59 2.38 6.11
CA VAL A 466 -15.74 2.64 6.98
C VAL A 466 -15.47 1.99 8.33
N THR A 467 -15.43 2.82 9.37
CA THR A 467 -15.28 2.34 10.76
C THR A 467 -16.60 2.54 11.49
N LEU A 468 -17.15 1.46 12.03
CA LEU A 468 -18.34 1.47 12.86
C LEU A 468 -17.95 1.44 14.33
N LEU A 469 -18.57 2.31 15.12
CA LEU A 469 -18.34 2.45 16.54
C LEU A 469 -19.67 2.61 17.29
N PRO A 470 -19.71 2.27 18.59
CA PRO A 470 -20.78 2.69 19.48
C PRO A 470 -21.01 4.21 19.40
N PRO A 471 -22.26 4.70 19.34
CA PRO A 471 -22.56 6.13 19.40
C PRO A 471 -21.98 6.83 20.64
N SER A 472 -21.82 6.13 21.77
CA SER A 472 -21.15 6.68 22.95
C SER A 472 -19.66 6.94 22.74
N ASN A 473 -19.03 6.30 21.74
CA ASN A 473 -17.64 6.57 21.39
C ASN A 473 -17.59 7.80 20.49
N THR A 474 -17.34 8.94 21.12
CA THR A 474 -17.21 10.25 20.46
C THR A 474 -15.75 10.62 20.18
N THR A 475 -14.82 9.67 20.27
CA THR A 475 -13.39 9.92 19.97
C THR A 475 -13.22 10.25 18.50
N VAL A 476 -12.35 11.22 18.20
CA VAL A 476 -11.91 11.52 16.84
C VAL A 476 -10.42 11.22 16.75
N SER A 477 -10.04 10.29 15.87
CA SER A 477 -8.65 9.96 15.60
C SER A 477 -8.15 10.73 14.37
N THR A 478 -7.03 11.44 14.50
CA THR A 478 -6.49 12.28 13.42
C THR A 478 -4.98 12.42 13.53
N VAL A 479 -4.37 12.96 12.47
CA VAL A 479 -3.06 13.62 12.54
C VAL A 479 -3.27 15.13 12.74
N ALA A 480 -2.28 15.81 13.33
CA ALA A 480 -2.27 17.26 13.46
C ALA A 480 -1.12 17.86 12.64
N VAL A 481 -1.44 18.61 11.57
CA VAL A 481 -0.45 19.16 10.63
C VAL A 481 -0.26 20.66 10.87
N ALA A 482 0.95 21.08 11.25
CA ALA A 482 1.30 22.49 11.44
C ALA A 482 1.26 23.25 10.11
N GLN A 483 0.50 24.34 10.02
CA GLN A 483 0.21 25.01 8.75
C GLN A 483 1.33 25.92 8.22
N HIS A 484 2.39 26.19 9.00
CA HIS A 484 3.58 26.90 8.50
C HIS A 484 4.61 25.97 7.87
N SER A 485 4.68 24.71 8.30
CA SER A 485 5.73 23.76 7.88
C SER A 485 5.20 22.56 7.08
N GLY A 486 3.91 22.25 7.18
CA GLY A 486 3.32 21.02 6.62
C GLY A 486 3.74 19.74 7.35
N GLN A 487 4.33 19.86 8.55
CA GLN A 487 4.81 18.75 9.36
C GLN A 487 3.80 18.36 10.43
N CYS A 488 3.89 17.11 10.89
CA CYS A 488 2.97 16.53 11.85
C CYS A 488 3.45 16.73 13.29
N LEU A 489 2.50 16.90 14.21
CA LEU A 489 2.75 16.79 15.65
C LEU A 489 3.23 15.36 15.95
N ASP A 490 4.46 15.24 16.43
CA ASP A 490 5.20 13.99 16.51
C ASP A 490 5.71 13.77 17.93
N ASP A 491 5.42 12.59 18.48
CA ASP A 491 6.08 12.16 19.70
C ASP A 491 7.52 11.71 19.39
N THR A 492 8.48 12.46 19.95
CA THR A 492 9.89 12.36 19.60
C THR A 492 10.39 10.91 19.74
N ASN A 493 10.95 10.37 18.66
CA ASN A 493 11.58 9.05 18.61
C ASN A 493 10.65 7.89 19.01
N ARG A 494 9.32 8.03 18.83
CA ARG A 494 8.34 6.98 19.18
C ARG A 494 8.48 6.56 20.65
N SER A 495 8.63 7.55 21.52
CA SER A 495 8.85 7.30 22.93
C SER A 495 7.57 6.80 23.60
N THR A 496 7.73 6.04 24.67
CA THR A 496 6.63 5.73 25.60
C THR A 496 6.94 6.27 26.99
N VAL A 497 7.89 7.19 27.12
CA VAL A 497 8.39 7.71 28.41
C VAL A 497 7.66 9.01 28.78
N ASN A 498 7.26 9.14 30.05
CA ASN A 498 6.70 10.39 30.55
C ASN A 498 7.72 11.52 30.47
N GLY A 499 7.29 12.72 30.09
CA GLY A 499 8.18 13.88 29.96
C GLY A 499 8.89 13.98 28.62
N THR A 500 8.70 13.04 27.69
CA THR A 500 9.19 13.23 26.31
C THR A 500 8.47 14.42 25.68
N GLN A 501 9.24 15.44 25.30
CA GLN A 501 8.72 16.62 24.61
C GLN A 501 8.36 16.28 23.16
N TYR A 502 7.20 16.76 22.72
CA TYR A 502 6.78 16.66 21.33
C TYR A 502 7.67 17.52 20.43
N GLN A 503 7.71 17.14 19.17
CA GLN A 503 8.35 17.89 18.09
C GLN A 503 7.38 18.01 16.91
N GLN A 504 7.70 18.85 15.93
CA GLN A 504 7.19 18.64 14.59
C GLN A 504 8.12 17.70 13.84
N TYR A 505 7.57 16.81 13.02
CA TYR A 505 8.36 15.95 12.15
C TYR A 505 7.61 15.67 10.84
N TYR A 506 8.31 15.17 9.83
CA TYR A 506 7.69 14.75 8.58
C TYR A 506 6.50 13.81 8.84
N CYS A 507 5.42 13.97 8.09
CA CYS A 507 4.23 13.14 8.24
C CYS A 507 4.47 11.74 7.65
N GLU A 508 4.99 10.84 8.49
CA GLU A 508 5.38 9.48 8.12
C GLU A 508 4.23 8.47 8.27
N GLY A 509 3.12 8.88 8.91
CA GLY A 509 1.92 8.04 9.05
C GLY A 509 1.99 7.00 10.17
N GLY A 510 3.09 6.95 10.91
CA GLY A 510 3.26 6.08 12.08
C GLY A 510 2.34 6.45 13.25
N TYR A 511 2.07 5.46 14.13
CA TYR A 511 1.16 5.64 15.27
C TYR A 511 1.56 6.74 16.26
N GLN A 512 2.84 7.13 16.31
CA GLN A 512 3.31 8.21 17.18
C GLN A 512 2.84 9.60 16.74
N GLN A 513 2.29 9.72 15.53
CA GLN A 513 1.71 10.95 14.97
C GLN A 513 0.17 10.91 14.95
N MET A 514 -0.43 9.80 15.40
CA MET A 514 -1.88 9.64 15.46
C MET A 514 -2.40 9.97 16.86
N LEU A 515 -3.40 10.84 16.88
CA LEU A 515 -3.91 11.50 18.07
C LEU A 515 -5.41 11.22 18.20
N ASP A 516 -5.80 10.67 19.33
CA ASP A 516 -7.19 10.49 19.74
C ASP A 516 -7.65 11.71 20.53
N PHE A 517 -8.49 12.53 19.92
CA PHE A 517 -9.19 13.63 20.57
C PHE A 517 -10.43 13.07 21.28
N LYS A 518 -10.34 12.98 22.61
CA LYS A 518 -11.43 12.50 23.47
C LYS A 518 -12.14 13.70 24.10
N PRO A 519 -13.43 13.93 23.80
CA PRO A 519 -14.16 15.06 24.38
C PRO A 519 -14.17 15.02 25.91
N VAL A 520 -13.98 16.18 26.54
CA VAL A 520 -14.09 16.34 27.99
C VAL A 520 -15.56 16.62 28.34
N ALA A 521 -16.15 15.74 29.14
CA ALA A 521 -17.55 15.86 29.55
C ALA A 521 -17.85 17.22 30.19
N GLY A 522 -18.96 17.84 29.79
CA GLY A 522 -19.39 19.14 30.29
C GLY A 522 -18.57 20.35 29.80
N ARG A 523 -17.59 20.17 28.91
CA ARG A 523 -16.78 21.26 28.35
C ARG A 523 -16.81 21.26 26.83
N ALA A 524 -17.52 22.23 26.26
CA ALA A 524 -17.60 22.38 24.80
C ALA A 524 -16.21 22.55 24.17
N ASN A 525 -16.01 21.94 23.00
CA ASN A 525 -14.79 22.03 22.20
C ASN A 525 -13.49 21.73 22.95
N THR A 526 -13.56 20.99 24.06
CA THR A 526 -12.40 20.69 24.92
C THR A 526 -12.13 19.21 24.90
N TYR A 527 -10.86 18.85 24.69
CA TYR A 527 -10.45 17.48 24.47
C TYR A 527 -9.23 17.14 25.32
N THR A 528 -9.17 15.89 25.75
CA THR A 528 -7.91 15.24 26.07
C THR A 528 -7.36 14.65 24.78
N VAL A 529 -6.09 14.92 24.49
CA VAL A 529 -5.42 14.45 23.27
C VAL A 529 -4.50 13.29 23.63
N VAL A 530 -4.82 12.08 23.17
CA VAL A 530 -4.09 10.85 23.52
C VAL A 530 -3.29 10.35 22.32
N ASN A 531 -2.01 10.08 22.51
CA ASN A 531 -1.16 9.48 21.48
C ASN A 531 -1.48 8.00 21.29
N GLN A 532 -1.76 7.55 20.07
CA GLN A 532 -2.11 6.15 19.79
C GLN A 532 -0.94 5.18 19.98
N HIS A 533 0.31 5.64 19.91
CA HIS A 533 1.48 4.78 20.15
C HIS A 533 1.69 4.50 21.63
N SER A 534 1.72 5.54 22.47
CA SER A 534 2.06 5.40 23.89
C SER A 534 0.84 5.28 24.83
N GLY A 535 -0.36 5.62 24.35
CA GLY A 535 -1.57 5.70 25.17
C GLY A 535 -1.57 6.87 26.16
N LYS A 536 -0.64 7.81 26.01
CA LYS A 536 -0.43 8.94 26.92
C LYS A 536 -0.99 10.24 26.38
N CYS A 537 -1.26 11.16 27.30
CA CYS A 537 -1.88 12.44 27.01
C CYS A 537 -0.83 13.48 26.62
N LEU A 538 -1.19 14.35 25.67
CA LEU A 538 -0.54 15.64 25.48
C LEU A 538 -0.66 16.44 26.79
N ASP A 539 0.43 17.02 27.26
CA ASP A 539 0.52 17.63 28.59
C ASP A 539 1.44 18.86 28.53
N VAL A 540 1.05 19.97 29.16
CA VAL A 540 1.97 21.08 29.41
C VAL A 540 2.73 20.82 30.71
N ALA A 541 4.05 20.68 30.59
CA ALA A 541 4.93 20.25 31.66
C ALA A 541 4.73 21.06 32.96
N SER A 542 4.56 20.33 34.07
CA SER A 542 4.37 20.88 35.42
C SER A 542 3.21 21.86 35.54
N ALA A 543 2.20 21.81 34.65
CA ALA A 543 1.11 22.78 34.56
C ALA A 543 1.59 24.24 34.52
N SER A 544 2.77 24.48 33.94
CA SER A 544 3.33 25.84 33.85
C SER A 544 2.43 26.75 33.03
N THR A 545 2.33 28.02 33.43
CA THR A 545 1.63 29.08 32.68
C THR A 545 2.60 29.97 31.89
N ALA A 546 3.90 29.70 31.96
CA ALA A 546 4.93 30.48 31.25
C ALA A 546 4.94 30.19 29.74
N ASP A 547 5.31 31.20 28.95
CA ASP A 547 5.66 31.00 27.55
C ASP A 547 6.93 30.15 27.46
N GLY A 548 6.98 29.24 26.50
CA GLY A 548 8.11 28.32 26.32
C GLY A 548 8.03 27.05 27.17
N ALA A 549 6.99 26.87 27.99
CA ALA A 549 6.82 25.62 28.72
C ALA A 549 6.63 24.45 27.75
N ALA A 550 7.38 23.37 27.94
CA ALA A 550 7.38 22.21 27.05
C ALA A 550 6.00 21.54 26.99
N VAL A 551 5.58 21.17 25.78
CA VAL A 551 4.46 20.25 25.57
C VAL A 551 5.03 18.84 25.44
N ILE A 552 4.66 17.97 26.37
CA ILE A 552 5.20 16.63 26.56
C ILE A 552 4.11 15.58 26.42
N GLN A 553 4.49 14.30 26.36
CA GLN A 553 3.57 13.21 26.71
C GLN A 553 3.66 12.88 28.20
N TYR A 554 2.51 12.62 28.82
CA TYR A 554 2.45 12.20 30.21
C TYR A 554 1.26 11.25 30.45
N THR A 555 1.35 10.41 31.49
CA THR A 555 0.24 9.56 31.91
C THR A 555 -1.02 10.41 32.08
N CYS A 556 -2.11 9.99 31.44
CA CYS A 556 -3.39 10.68 31.53
C CYS A 556 -3.91 10.70 32.97
N ASN A 557 -4.16 11.88 33.51
CA ASN A 557 -4.58 12.07 34.91
C ASN A 557 -5.79 13.00 35.08
N GLY A 558 -6.33 13.55 33.98
CA GLY A 558 -7.51 14.42 34.00
C GLY A 558 -7.23 15.85 34.48
N ALA A 559 -5.97 16.25 34.63
CA ALA A 559 -5.61 17.62 34.97
C ALA A 559 -5.85 18.59 33.81
N THR A 560 -6.06 19.86 34.12
CA THR A 560 -6.39 20.90 33.13
C THR A 560 -5.24 21.24 32.18
N ASN A 561 -4.00 20.90 32.52
CA ASN A 561 -2.83 20.98 31.63
C ASN A 561 -2.76 19.83 30.61
N GLN A 562 -3.67 18.86 30.69
CA GLN A 562 -3.88 17.78 29.71
C GLN A 562 -5.21 17.94 28.92
N MET A 563 -5.85 19.10 29.05
CA MET A 563 -7.08 19.44 28.35
C MET A 563 -6.81 20.61 27.42
N PHE A 564 -7.28 20.50 26.17
CA PHE A 564 -7.07 21.51 25.15
C PHE A 564 -8.40 21.91 24.53
N THR A 565 -8.70 23.21 24.58
CA THR A 565 -9.82 23.80 23.85
C THR A 565 -9.40 24.06 22.42
N LEU A 566 -10.15 23.49 21.47
CA LEU A 566 -9.99 23.78 20.05
C LEU A 566 -10.64 25.12 19.72
N LYS A 567 -9.83 26.05 19.24
CA LYS A 567 -10.27 27.36 18.74
C LYS A 567 -10.22 27.34 17.21
N PRO A 568 -11.37 27.39 16.50
CA PRO A 568 -11.39 27.38 15.04
C PRO A 568 -10.61 28.55 14.43
N VAL A 569 -9.89 28.29 13.35
CA VAL A 569 -9.11 29.28 12.60
C VAL A 569 -9.67 29.43 11.19
N THR A 570 -10.32 30.55 10.92
CA THR A 570 -10.93 30.81 9.60
C THR A 570 -9.98 31.50 8.62
N ALA A 571 -8.85 32.03 9.09
CA ALA A 571 -7.91 32.84 8.30
C ALA A 571 -7.30 32.13 7.08
N LEU A 572 -7.33 30.78 7.05
CA LEU A 572 -6.82 29.96 5.96
C LEU A 572 -7.92 29.37 5.06
N GLY A 573 -9.19 29.66 5.33
CA GLY A 573 -10.32 29.18 4.54
C GLY A 573 -10.58 27.67 4.63
N ASN A 574 -10.04 26.99 5.64
CA ASN A 574 -10.24 25.56 5.88
C ASN A 574 -10.93 25.36 7.24
N SER A 575 -12.01 24.60 7.27
CA SER A 575 -12.81 24.38 8.49
C SER A 575 -12.13 23.47 9.52
N GLN A 576 -11.05 22.79 9.15
CA GLN A 576 -10.32 21.84 9.98
C GLN A 576 -9.06 22.43 10.61
N ASP A 577 -8.86 23.75 10.48
CA ASP A 577 -7.72 24.46 11.05
C ASP A 577 -8.08 25.00 12.44
N TYR A 578 -7.26 24.67 13.45
CA TYR A 578 -7.48 25.05 14.84
C TYR A 578 -6.21 25.54 15.51
N GLN A 579 -6.37 26.42 16.49
CA GLN A 579 -5.42 26.58 17.59
C GLN A 579 -5.83 25.64 18.73
N LEU A 580 -4.88 24.91 19.31
CA LEU A 580 -5.10 24.07 20.50
C LEU A 580 -4.68 24.85 21.74
N ALA A 581 -5.61 25.33 22.54
CA ALA A 581 -5.32 26.12 23.74
C ALA A 581 -5.42 25.26 25.01
N ALA A 582 -4.34 25.16 25.79
CA ALA A 582 -4.34 24.43 27.06
C ALA A 582 -5.30 25.11 28.06
N VAL A 583 -6.15 24.33 28.71
CA VAL A 583 -7.23 24.87 29.56
C VAL A 583 -6.68 25.58 30.80
N HIS A 584 -5.58 25.11 31.38
CA HIS A 584 -5.02 25.70 32.60
C HIS A 584 -4.36 27.07 32.39
N SER A 585 -3.74 27.30 31.23
CA SER A 585 -2.96 28.51 30.93
C SER A 585 -3.62 29.44 29.92
N GLY A 586 -4.56 28.94 29.12
CA GLY A 586 -5.14 29.64 27.97
C GLY A 586 -4.20 29.79 26.77
N LYS A 587 -3.01 29.19 26.83
CA LYS A 587 -1.93 29.32 25.82
C LYS A 587 -1.98 28.21 24.79
N CYS A 588 -1.47 28.51 23.59
CA CYS A 588 -1.59 27.65 22.42
C CYS A 588 -0.40 26.70 22.27
N VAL A 589 -0.67 25.49 21.81
CA VAL A 589 0.35 24.55 21.32
C VAL A 589 1.04 25.15 20.10
N ASP A 590 2.34 25.37 20.21
CA ASP A 590 3.14 26.22 19.31
C ASP A 590 4.42 25.49 18.88
N VAL A 591 4.79 25.61 17.60
CA VAL A 591 6.10 25.20 17.11
C VAL A 591 7.13 26.29 17.39
N SER A 592 8.13 25.97 18.21
CA SER A 592 9.12 26.92 18.70
C SER A 592 9.80 27.70 17.57
N GLN A 593 9.96 29.02 17.77
CA GLN A 593 10.66 29.93 16.86
C GLN A 593 10.07 29.99 15.43
N ILE A 594 8.81 29.56 15.22
CA ILE A 594 8.19 29.49 13.89
C ILE A 594 9.03 28.62 12.94
N SER A 595 9.81 27.68 13.49
CA SER A 595 10.76 26.89 12.71
C SER A 595 10.04 25.93 11.77
N THR A 596 10.54 25.77 10.55
CA THR A 596 10.10 24.75 9.59
C THR A 596 10.99 23.50 9.59
N ALA A 597 12.03 23.46 10.44
CA ALA A 597 12.93 22.33 10.54
C ALA A 597 12.27 21.13 11.23
N ALA A 598 12.48 19.93 10.69
CA ALA A 598 12.13 18.69 11.36
C ALA A 598 12.85 18.60 12.71
N GLY A 599 12.13 18.17 13.75
CA GLY A 599 12.63 18.08 15.12
C GLY A 599 12.49 19.36 15.94
N ALA A 600 11.97 20.46 15.37
CA ALA A 600 11.67 21.66 16.14
C ALA A 600 10.67 21.35 17.25
N LYS A 601 10.94 21.83 18.46
CA LYS A 601 10.23 21.45 19.67
C LYS A 601 8.87 22.12 19.79
N ILE A 602 7.94 21.40 20.40
CA ILE A 602 6.61 21.91 20.73
C ILE A 602 6.61 22.42 22.16
N HIS A 603 6.10 23.63 22.31
CA HIS A 603 5.91 24.31 23.60
C HIS A 603 4.53 24.96 23.62
N GLN A 604 4.14 25.54 24.74
CA GLN A 604 3.03 26.47 24.76
C GLN A 604 3.54 27.90 24.55
N TRP A 605 2.73 28.73 23.90
CA TRP A 605 2.97 30.16 23.78
C TRP A 605 1.66 30.92 23.84
N THR A 606 1.71 32.20 24.21
CA THR A 606 0.58 33.12 24.09
C THR A 606 -0.06 32.99 22.71
N CYS A 607 -1.37 32.71 22.66
CA CYS A 607 -2.09 32.50 21.41
C CYS A 607 -2.04 33.76 20.54
N ASP A 608 -1.60 33.62 19.29
CA ASP A 608 -1.63 34.69 18.31
C ASP A 608 -3.10 35.09 18.03
N PRO A 609 -3.39 36.40 17.94
CA PRO A 609 -4.73 36.88 17.60
C PRO A 609 -5.07 36.54 16.15
N ALA A 610 -6.37 36.47 15.83
CA ALA A 610 -6.86 36.13 14.49
C ALA A 610 -6.23 36.97 13.36
N SER A 611 -5.90 38.25 13.64
CA SER A 611 -5.25 39.16 12.68
C SER A 611 -3.81 38.76 12.32
N ALA A 612 -3.13 37.95 13.13
CA ALA A 612 -1.77 37.49 12.89
C ALA A 612 -1.70 36.10 12.23
N LEU A 613 -2.78 35.30 12.30
CA LEU A 613 -2.80 33.90 11.85
C LEU A 613 -2.67 33.71 10.33
N ASN A 614 -2.82 34.77 9.54
CA ASN A 614 -2.56 34.69 8.10
C ASN A 614 -1.04 34.59 7.77
N THR A 615 -0.18 35.06 8.67
CA THR A 615 1.28 35.18 8.48
C THR A 615 2.08 34.36 9.49
N LYS A 616 1.58 34.22 10.73
CA LYS A 616 2.15 33.35 11.77
C LYS A 616 1.28 32.10 11.93
N ARG A 617 1.71 31.01 11.30
CA ARG A 617 0.91 29.77 11.20
C ARG A 617 1.43 28.62 12.07
N ASN A 618 2.46 28.87 12.89
CA ASN A 618 3.09 27.87 13.76
C ASN A 618 2.24 27.44 14.97
N GLN A 619 1.10 28.11 15.19
CA GLN A 619 0.08 27.73 16.17
C GLN A 619 -1.19 27.14 15.53
N ILE A 620 -1.21 26.99 14.21
CA ILE A 620 -2.37 26.47 13.48
C ILE A 620 -2.11 25.02 13.11
N TRP A 621 -2.99 24.15 13.59
CA TRP A 621 -2.95 22.71 13.37
C TRP A 621 -4.17 22.30 12.55
N ARG A 622 -3.93 21.70 11.37
CA ARG A 622 -4.97 21.06 10.59
C ARG A 622 -5.24 19.66 11.12
N LEU A 623 -6.47 19.41 11.52
CA LEU A 623 -6.93 18.14 12.06
C LEU A 623 -7.79 17.43 11.00
N GLN A 624 -7.18 16.56 10.20
CA GLN A 624 -7.82 15.95 9.00
C GLN A 624 -9.12 15.17 9.26
N GLY A 625 -9.39 14.79 10.51
CA GLY A 625 -10.61 14.09 10.92
C GLY A 625 -11.62 14.93 11.70
N MET A 626 -11.34 16.21 11.98
CA MET A 626 -12.18 17.07 12.81
C MET A 626 -13.13 17.89 11.94
N ASN A 627 -14.42 17.96 12.30
CA ASN A 627 -15.46 18.72 11.61
C ASN A 627 -16.19 19.66 12.57
#